data_AF-A0A8K0WIY6-F1
#
_entry.id   AF-A0A8K0WIY6-F1
#
_cell.length_a   1.000
_cell.length_b   1.000
_cell.length_c   1.000
_cell.angle_alpha   90.00
_cell.angle_beta   90.00
_cell.angle_gamma   90.00
#
_symmetry.space_group_name_H-M   'P 1'
#
loop_
_entity.id
_entity.type
_entity.pdbx_description
1 polymer ?
#
loop_
_entity_poly.entity_id
_entity_poly.type
_entity_poly.pdbx_seq_one_letter_code
_entity_poly.pdbx_strand_id
1 'polypeptide(L)'
;MILQHYLWKDGTEMQNSFSGLLRSLAYQALSQSAEEATTDAILAAFDTNAFLAAFANTPRRKYDYEWSIEDLERLLVTLLKHYPQPVCIFIDGLDELHKYDDSWKLARLIKDVSEIEHVKLCVSSRAETAFESTFRGFPTLRVQDVTLIDAVLEKAEGIFQWVVVVMKDINAGIRNGIGLNGLLSLLEKYPRDFDDYYLDMWERLSGGLINDKQKAAKYLQQAILSQ
;
A
#
# COMPACT_ATOMS: atom_id res chain seq x y z
N MET A 1 -7.47 -2.54 9.62
CA MET A 1 -6.39 -2.33 10.61
C MET A 1 -5.24 -1.53 9.97
N ILE A 2 -4.57 -0.65 10.72
CA ILE A 2 -3.37 0.08 10.25
C ILE A 2 -2.18 -0.30 11.13
N LEU A 3 -1.09 -0.72 10.49
CA LEU A 3 0.21 -0.97 11.11
C LEU A 3 1.22 0.03 10.57
N GLN A 4 2.12 0.49 11.43
CA GLN A 4 3.13 1.47 11.02
C GLN A 4 4.48 1.23 11.68
N HIS A 5 5.55 1.48 10.93
CA HIS A 5 6.92 1.45 11.44
C HIS A 5 7.77 2.52 10.77
N TYR A 6 8.65 3.16 11.54
CA TYR A 6 9.58 4.17 11.05
C TYR A 6 11.00 3.69 11.29
N LEU A 7 11.74 3.46 10.21
CA LEU A 7 13.14 3.10 10.26
C LEU A 7 13.99 4.35 10.40
N TRP A 8 14.91 4.33 11.38
CA TRP A 8 15.78 5.46 11.64
C TRP A 8 17.16 5.01 12.05
N LYS A 9 18.19 5.20 11.22
CA LYS A 9 19.55 4.70 11.47
C LYS A 9 20.11 5.10 12.83
N ASP A 10 19.81 6.32 13.28
CA ASP A 10 20.29 6.90 14.54
C ASP A 10 19.34 6.58 15.73
N GLY A 11 18.29 5.81 15.48
CA GLY A 11 17.32 5.34 16.45
C GLY A 11 17.78 4.14 17.27
N THR A 12 16.88 3.64 18.10
CA THR A 12 17.11 2.41 18.89
C THR A 12 17.20 1.17 18.02
N GLU A 13 17.72 0.07 18.55
CA GLU A 13 17.71 -1.24 17.87
C GLU A 13 16.30 -1.65 17.40
N MET A 14 15.27 -1.31 18.18
CA MET A 14 13.87 -1.57 17.81
C MET A 14 13.37 -0.71 16.64
N GLN A 15 14.02 0.42 16.36
CA GLN A 15 13.66 1.36 15.31
C GLN A 15 14.54 1.26 14.06
N ASN A 16 15.69 0.59 14.12
CA ASN A 16 16.59 0.51 12.97
C ASN A 16 16.93 -0.92 12.57
N SER A 17 16.61 -1.92 13.38
CA SER A 17 16.88 -3.31 13.03
C SER A 17 15.71 -3.97 12.32
N PHE A 18 16.04 -4.95 11.48
CA PHE A 18 15.07 -5.82 10.83
C PHE A 18 14.20 -6.56 11.85
N SER A 19 14.84 -7.02 12.93
CA SER A 19 14.14 -7.68 14.04
C SER A 19 13.18 -6.74 14.77
N GLY A 20 13.53 -5.46 14.91
CA GLY A 20 12.69 -4.40 15.48
C GLY A 20 11.43 -4.14 14.66
N LEU A 21 11.57 -4.06 13.34
CA LEU A 21 10.46 -3.96 12.39
C LEU A 21 9.49 -5.14 12.54
N LEU A 22 10.00 -6.38 12.51
CA LEU A 22 9.17 -7.58 12.64
C LEU A 22 8.40 -7.61 13.96
N ARG A 23 9.09 -7.36 15.07
CA ARG A 23 8.48 -7.32 16.41
C ARG A 23 7.43 -6.22 16.52
N SER A 24 7.72 -5.03 16.01
CA SER A 24 6.80 -3.89 16.04
C SER A 24 5.51 -4.17 15.29
N LEU A 25 5.60 -4.71 14.07
CA LEU A 25 4.42 -5.03 13.26
C LEU A 25 3.62 -6.20 13.86
N ALA A 26 4.29 -7.26 14.31
CA ALA A 26 3.63 -8.40 14.95
C ALA A 26 2.92 -7.99 16.24
N TYR A 27 3.57 -7.18 17.08
CA TYR A 27 2.96 -6.64 18.29
C TYR A 27 1.73 -5.78 17.98
N GLN A 28 1.80 -4.90 16.97
CA GLN A 28 0.65 -4.09 16.58
C GLN A 28 -0.51 -4.96 16.08
N ALA A 29 -0.24 -5.98 15.26
CA ALA A 29 -1.27 -6.90 14.78
C ALA A 29 -1.94 -7.67 15.93
N LEU A 30 -1.17 -8.14 16.91
CA LEU A 30 -1.69 -8.87 18.08
C LEU A 30 -2.40 -7.95 19.09
N SER A 31 -1.89 -6.75 19.32
CA SER A 31 -2.47 -5.81 20.29
C SER A 31 -3.78 -5.18 19.80
N GLN A 32 -3.95 -5.06 18.48
CA GLN A 32 -5.15 -4.54 17.86
C GLN A 32 -6.20 -5.64 17.58
N SER A 33 -5.87 -6.93 17.77
CA SER A 33 -6.85 -8.01 17.71
C SER A 33 -7.59 -8.11 19.05
N ALA A 34 -8.68 -7.37 19.19
CA ALA A 34 -9.55 -7.41 20.38
C ALA A 34 -10.51 -8.61 20.40
N GLU A 35 -10.45 -9.52 19.43
CA GLU A 35 -11.32 -10.70 19.34
C GLU A 35 -10.57 -11.99 19.70
N GLU A 36 -11.08 -12.73 20.71
CA GLU A 36 -10.59 -14.07 21.11
C GLU A 36 -10.50 -15.04 19.92
N ALA A 37 -11.45 -14.97 18.97
CA ALA A 37 -11.47 -15.80 17.77
C ALA A 37 -10.25 -15.57 16.84
N THR A 38 -9.71 -14.35 16.82
CA THR A 38 -8.51 -14.03 16.04
C THR A 38 -7.28 -14.64 16.70
N THR A 39 -7.18 -14.51 18.03
CA THR A 39 -6.10 -15.12 18.82
C THR A 39 -6.11 -16.64 18.70
N ASP A 40 -7.28 -17.29 18.78
CA ASP A 40 -7.39 -18.74 18.64
C ASP A 40 -7.08 -19.21 17.21
N ALA A 41 -7.54 -18.49 16.17
CA ALA A 41 -7.19 -18.81 14.79
C ALA A 41 -5.69 -18.64 14.52
N ILE A 42 -5.07 -17.60 15.09
CA ILE A 42 -3.62 -17.39 15.04
C ILE A 42 -2.89 -18.49 15.79
N LEU A 43 -3.31 -18.85 17.00
CA LEU A 43 -2.74 -19.92 17.83
C LEU A 43 -3.00 -21.33 17.28
N ALA A 44 -3.98 -21.50 16.41
CA ALA A 44 -4.26 -22.77 15.72
C ALA A 44 -3.52 -22.85 14.37
N ALA A 45 -3.34 -21.74 13.66
CA ALA A 45 -2.56 -21.64 12.43
C ALA A 45 -1.05 -21.62 12.70
N PHE A 46 -0.64 -21.04 13.82
CA PHE A 46 0.61 -21.42 14.47
C PHE A 46 0.43 -22.82 15.00
N ASP A 47 1.28 -23.77 14.59
CA ASP A 47 1.42 -25.00 15.35
C ASP A 47 2.10 -24.63 16.67
N THR A 48 1.32 -24.06 17.60
CA THR A 48 1.81 -23.56 18.86
C THR A 48 2.44 -24.70 19.65
N ASN A 49 2.00 -25.95 19.43
CA ASN A 49 2.61 -27.12 20.02
C ASN A 49 3.93 -27.51 19.36
N ALA A 50 4.10 -27.47 18.03
CA ALA A 50 5.40 -27.69 17.40
C ALA A 50 6.37 -26.52 17.60
N PHE A 51 5.86 -25.28 17.65
CA PHE A 51 6.63 -24.09 17.98
C PHE A 51 7.09 -24.16 19.44
N LEU A 52 6.19 -24.37 20.41
CA LEU A 52 6.53 -24.54 21.83
C LEU A 52 7.37 -25.80 22.07
N ALA A 53 7.16 -26.90 21.34
CA ALA A 53 8.00 -28.09 21.42
C ALA A 53 9.38 -27.88 20.81
N ALA A 54 9.50 -27.13 19.71
CA ALA A 54 10.79 -26.68 19.18
C ALA A 54 11.47 -25.69 20.14
N PHE A 55 10.71 -24.79 20.76
CA PHE A 55 11.17 -23.85 21.79
C PHE A 55 11.65 -24.56 23.06
N ALA A 56 10.95 -25.62 23.48
CA ALA A 56 11.24 -26.41 24.67
C ALA A 56 12.37 -27.44 24.45
N ASN A 57 12.54 -27.96 23.23
CA ASN A 57 13.57 -28.95 22.90
C ASN A 57 14.87 -28.34 22.38
N THR A 58 14.96 -27.01 22.23
CA THR A 58 16.22 -26.33 21.93
C THR A 58 16.96 -26.08 23.25
N PRO A 59 18.18 -26.61 23.46
CA PRO A 59 18.93 -26.37 24.69
C PRO A 59 19.40 -24.91 24.74
N ARG A 60 18.53 -24.01 25.21
CA ARG A 60 18.87 -22.60 25.44
C ARG A 60 19.62 -22.47 26.77
N ARG A 61 20.69 -21.68 26.77
CA ARG A 61 21.27 -21.17 28.03
C ARG A 61 20.19 -20.32 28.72
N LYS A 62 20.19 -20.33 30.06
CA LYS A 62 19.19 -19.71 30.98
C LYS A 62 18.83 -18.22 30.72
N TYR A 63 19.46 -17.56 29.75
CA TYR A 63 19.32 -16.13 29.42
C TYR A 63 19.03 -15.85 27.94
N ASP A 64 18.84 -16.87 27.11
CA ASP A 64 18.71 -16.72 25.66
C ASP A 64 17.23 -16.76 25.25
N TYR A 65 16.44 -15.74 25.65
CA TYR A 65 14.99 -15.65 25.35
C TYR A 65 14.70 -14.94 24.02
N GLU A 66 15.70 -14.69 23.18
CA GLU A 66 15.51 -13.93 21.95
C GLU A 66 14.87 -14.82 20.86
N TRP A 67 13.80 -14.33 20.25
CA TRP A 67 13.20 -14.95 19.07
C TRP A 67 14.16 -14.81 17.89
N SER A 68 14.33 -15.87 17.11
CA SER A 68 15.10 -15.77 15.85
C SER A 68 14.36 -14.89 14.85
N ILE A 69 15.10 -14.35 13.89
CA ILE A 69 14.51 -13.54 12.80
C ILE A 69 13.52 -14.39 12.00
N GLU A 70 13.87 -15.65 11.74
CA GLU A 70 13.05 -16.60 10.99
C GLU A 70 11.73 -16.90 11.70
N ASP A 71 11.75 -17.00 13.03
CA ASP A 71 10.53 -17.19 13.83
C ASP A 71 9.65 -15.94 13.77
N LEU A 72 10.24 -14.75 13.82
CA LEU A 72 9.52 -13.48 13.74
C LEU A 72 8.93 -13.22 12.35
N GLU A 73 9.64 -13.58 11.28
CA GLU A 73 9.13 -13.52 9.90
C GLU A 73 7.93 -14.44 9.73
N ARG A 74 8.06 -15.71 10.17
CA ARG A 74 6.94 -16.66 10.14
C ARG A 74 5.77 -16.15 10.96
N LEU A 75 6.01 -15.59 12.15
CA LEU A 75 5.02 -14.93 12.99
C LEU A 75 4.25 -13.89 12.22
N LEU A 76 4.94 -12.87 11.73
CA LEU A 76 4.31 -11.75 11.04
C LEU A 76 3.52 -12.22 9.81
N VAL A 77 4.08 -13.07 8.96
CA VAL A 77 3.41 -13.53 7.73
C VAL A 77 2.16 -14.34 8.05
N THR A 78 2.20 -15.24 9.03
CA THR A 78 1.03 -16.03 9.42
C THR A 78 -0.04 -15.15 10.06
N LEU A 79 0.34 -14.18 10.89
CA LEU A 79 -0.58 -13.18 11.44
C LEU A 79 -1.31 -12.42 10.33
N LEU A 80 -0.55 -11.90 9.37
CA LEU A 80 -1.11 -11.11 8.27
C LEU A 80 -1.97 -11.95 7.33
N LYS A 81 -1.67 -13.23 7.12
CA LYS A 81 -2.47 -14.12 6.24
C LYS A 81 -3.83 -14.49 6.83
N HIS A 82 -3.93 -14.59 8.15
CA HIS A 82 -5.15 -15.03 8.84
C HIS A 82 -5.86 -13.88 9.53
N TYR A 83 -5.44 -12.64 9.30
CA TYR A 83 -6.06 -11.49 9.92
C TYR A 83 -7.49 -11.34 9.40
N PRO A 84 -8.51 -11.22 10.27
CA PRO A 84 -9.92 -11.26 9.84
C PRO A 84 -10.35 -10.03 9.04
N GLN A 85 -9.55 -8.96 9.07
CA GLN A 85 -9.87 -7.69 8.43
C GLN A 85 -8.73 -7.22 7.52
N PRO A 86 -9.02 -6.41 6.49
CA PRO A 86 -7.98 -5.82 5.66
C PRO A 86 -6.95 -5.03 6.48
N VAL A 87 -5.68 -5.22 6.14
CA VAL A 87 -4.54 -4.60 6.82
C VAL A 87 -3.87 -3.60 5.89
N CYS A 88 -3.58 -2.40 6.39
CA CYS A 88 -2.77 -1.42 5.70
C CYS A 88 -1.46 -1.22 6.48
N ILE A 89 -0.31 -1.34 5.84
CA ILE A 89 1.01 -1.25 6.47
C ILE A 89 1.76 -0.06 5.87
N PHE A 90 2.25 0.82 6.74
CA PHE A 90 3.12 1.94 6.37
C PHE A 90 4.52 1.71 6.95
N ILE A 91 5.54 1.71 6.09
CA ILE A 91 6.94 1.62 6.53
C ILE A 91 7.73 2.75 5.91
N ASP A 92 8.27 3.62 6.75
CA ASP A 92 9.01 4.80 6.30
C ASP A 92 10.52 4.60 6.51
N GLY A 93 11.32 4.93 5.49
CA GLY A 93 12.78 4.93 5.56
C GLY A 93 13.46 3.58 5.39
N LEU A 94 13.09 2.75 4.40
CA LEU A 94 13.71 1.41 4.25
C LEU A 94 15.25 1.42 4.13
N ASP A 95 15.84 2.50 3.62
CA ASP A 95 17.30 2.70 3.51
C ASP A 95 17.99 3.03 4.84
N GLU A 96 17.22 3.34 5.87
CA GLU A 96 17.71 3.66 7.21
C GLU A 96 17.84 2.41 8.10
N LEU A 97 17.75 1.21 7.49
CA LEU A 97 18.00 -0.08 8.13
C LEU A 97 19.44 -0.17 8.65
N HIS A 98 19.63 -0.85 9.77
CA HIS A 98 20.93 -1.03 10.37
C HIS A 98 21.90 -1.72 9.40
N LYS A 99 23.13 -1.20 9.29
CA LYS A 99 24.14 -1.63 8.30
C LYS A 99 24.55 -3.11 8.33
N TYR A 100 24.17 -3.85 9.37
CA TYR A 100 24.46 -5.29 9.50
C TYR A 100 23.26 -6.16 9.09
N ASP A 101 22.09 -5.57 8.95
CA ASP A 101 20.92 -6.24 8.40
C ASP A 101 20.95 -6.20 6.87
N ASP A 102 20.29 -7.17 6.25
CA ASP A 102 20.30 -7.34 4.81
C ASP A 102 19.10 -6.63 4.16
N SER A 103 19.36 -5.54 3.46
CA SER A 103 18.34 -4.80 2.70
C SER A 103 17.61 -5.66 1.66
N TRP A 104 18.24 -6.70 1.11
CA TRP A 104 17.58 -7.63 0.18
C TRP A 104 16.62 -8.57 0.89
N LYS A 105 16.96 -8.99 2.12
CA LYS A 105 16.05 -9.79 2.96
C LYS A 105 14.81 -8.97 3.32
N LEU A 106 15.01 -7.70 3.72
CA LEU A 106 13.89 -6.77 3.95
C LEU A 106 13.04 -6.56 2.69
N ALA A 107 13.66 -6.30 1.54
CA ALA A 107 12.93 -6.08 0.29
C ALA A 107 12.11 -7.32 -0.12
N ARG A 108 12.66 -8.53 0.08
CA ARG A 108 11.94 -9.79 -0.18
C ARG A 108 10.75 -9.96 0.74
N LEU A 109 10.92 -9.74 2.04
CA LEU A 109 9.81 -9.81 2.99
C LEU A 109 8.68 -8.84 2.60
N ILE A 110 9.01 -7.59 2.28
CA ILE A 110 8.02 -6.58 1.88
C ILE A 110 7.25 -7.05 0.63
N LYS A 111 7.97 -7.60 -0.35
CA LYS A 111 7.35 -8.17 -1.55
C LYS A 111 6.41 -9.32 -1.19
N ASP A 112 6.87 -10.29 -0.40
CA ASP A 112 6.07 -11.45 0.00
C ASP A 112 4.80 -11.03 0.77
N VAL A 113 4.91 -10.02 1.63
CA VAL A 113 3.77 -9.44 2.36
C VAL A 113 2.81 -8.72 1.42
N SER A 114 3.30 -8.06 0.37
CA SER A 114 2.46 -7.36 -0.61
C SER A 114 1.62 -8.31 -1.49
N GLU A 115 1.96 -9.59 -1.56
CA GLU A 115 1.22 -10.61 -2.30
C GLU A 115 -0.01 -11.14 -1.52
N ILE A 116 -0.15 -10.78 -0.25
CA ILE A 116 -1.31 -11.16 0.57
C ILE A 116 -2.51 -10.29 0.15
N GLU A 117 -3.57 -10.92 -0.36
CA GLU A 117 -4.72 -10.26 -1.01
C GLU A 117 -5.35 -9.11 -0.20
N HIS A 118 -5.46 -9.28 1.12
CA HIS A 118 -6.10 -8.31 2.01
C HIS A 118 -5.09 -7.40 2.73
N VAL A 119 -3.84 -7.38 2.28
CA VAL A 119 -2.79 -6.49 2.79
C VAL A 119 -2.47 -5.43 1.75
N LYS A 120 -2.47 -4.17 2.16
CA LYS A 120 -1.97 -3.04 1.37
C LYS A 120 -0.73 -2.49 2.04
N LEU A 121 0.28 -2.14 1.25
CA LEU A 121 1.56 -1.71 1.77
C LEU A 121 2.00 -0.42 1.07
N CYS A 122 2.44 0.54 1.86
CA CYS A 122 3.02 1.79 1.41
C CYS A 122 4.40 1.95 2.07
N VAL A 123 5.44 2.00 1.26
CA VAL A 123 6.82 2.13 1.70
C VAL A 123 7.47 3.38 1.14
N SER A 124 8.38 3.98 1.91
CA SER A 124 9.29 5.01 1.43
C SER A 124 10.74 4.55 1.57
N SER A 125 11.60 5.01 0.67
CA SER A 125 13.04 4.80 0.75
C SER A 125 13.77 5.74 -0.19
N ARG A 126 15.06 5.98 0.05
CA ARG A 126 15.98 6.46 -0.98
C ARG A 126 16.17 5.42 -2.09
N ALA A 127 16.71 5.87 -3.21
CA ALA A 127 17.02 5.03 -4.36
C ALA A 127 18.22 4.10 -4.07
N GLU A 128 17.97 2.99 -3.37
CA GLU A 128 18.94 1.90 -3.21
C GLU A 128 18.67 0.74 -4.16
N THR A 129 19.75 0.07 -4.58
CA THR A 129 19.68 -1.00 -5.60
C THR A 129 18.74 -2.15 -5.18
N ALA A 130 18.75 -2.53 -3.91
CA ALA A 130 17.92 -3.62 -3.39
C ALA A 130 16.42 -3.32 -3.56
N PHE A 131 16.00 -2.11 -3.21
CA PHE A 131 14.60 -1.70 -3.30
C PHE A 131 14.18 -1.38 -4.73
N GLU A 132 15.02 -0.67 -5.50
CA GLU A 132 14.69 -0.34 -6.90
C GLU A 132 14.55 -1.58 -7.78
N SER A 133 15.38 -2.61 -7.56
CA SER A 133 15.31 -3.85 -8.32
C SER A 133 14.12 -4.72 -7.88
N THR A 134 13.87 -4.83 -6.58
CA THR A 134 12.81 -5.69 -6.04
C THR A 134 11.42 -5.12 -6.30
N PHE A 135 11.26 -3.80 -6.18
CA PHE A 135 9.97 -3.12 -6.35
C PHE A 135 9.74 -2.60 -7.77
N ARG A 136 10.58 -2.98 -8.73
CA ARG A 136 10.36 -2.65 -10.13
C ARG A 136 9.01 -3.20 -10.60
N GLY A 137 8.17 -2.33 -11.14
CA GLY A 137 6.83 -2.67 -11.62
C GLY A 137 5.71 -2.41 -10.61
N PHE A 138 6.04 -2.09 -9.35
CA PHE A 138 5.06 -1.61 -8.38
C PHE A 138 4.78 -0.11 -8.60
N PRO A 139 3.55 0.38 -8.26
CA PRO A 139 3.25 1.81 -8.26
C PRO A 139 4.25 2.57 -7.39
N THR A 140 4.95 3.53 -7.97
CA THR A 140 6.02 4.29 -7.31
C THR A 140 5.76 5.77 -7.49
N LEU A 141 5.88 6.53 -6.41
CA LEU A 141 5.91 7.99 -6.43
C LEU A 141 7.31 8.43 -6.02
N ARG A 142 7.97 9.27 -6.83
CA ARG A 142 9.26 9.86 -6.46
C ARG A 142 9.02 11.30 -6.03
N VAL A 143 9.73 11.74 -4.99
CA VAL A 143 9.57 13.11 -4.48
C VAL A 143 9.96 14.15 -5.55
N GLN A 144 10.94 13.86 -6.40
CA GLN A 144 11.25 14.73 -7.55
C GLN A 144 10.10 14.85 -8.57
N ASP A 145 9.15 13.90 -8.58
CA ASP A 145 7.97 13.92 -9.42
C ASP A 145 6.78 14.61 -8.73
N VAL A 146 6.93 15.18 -7.51
CA VAL A 146 5.87 15.93 -6.78
C VAL A 146 5.40 17.15 -7.57
N THR A 147 6.22 17.67 -8.48
CA THR A 147 5.80 18.65 -9.49
C THR A 147 4.56 18.21 -10.29
N LEU A 148 4.38 16.90 -10.52
CA LEU A 148 3.19 16.33 -11.14
C LEU A 148 1.98 16.37 -10.20
N ILE A 149 2.16 16.09 -8.91
CA ILE A 149 1.06 16.13 -7.93
C ILE A 149 0.55 17.55 -7.77
N ASP A 150 1.47 18.52 -7.63
CA ASP A 150 1.10 19.93 -7.54
C ASP A 150 0.34 20.38 -8.79
N ALA A 151 0.80 19.97 -9.98
CA ALA A 151 0.11 20.24 -11.23
C ALA A 151 -1.28 19.58 -11.32
N VAL A 152 -1.45 18.36 -10.82
CA VAL A 152 -2.75 17.67 -10.76
C VAL A 152 -3.69 18.43 -9.82
N LEU A 153 -3.22 18.84 -8.65
CA LEU A 153 -4.03 19.54 -7.66
C LEU A 153 -4.42 20.95 -8.13
N GLU A 154 -3.49 21.68 -8.74
CA GLU A 154 -3.77 22.99 -9.36
C GLU A 154 -4.83 22.85 -10.46
N LYS A 155 -4.68 21.85 -11.32
CA LYS A 155 -5.56 21.66 -12.48
C LYS A 155 -6.92 21.05 -12.13
N ALA A 156 -7.03 20.36 -11.00
CA ALA A 156 -8.27 19.75 -10.58
C ALA A 156 -9.34 20.76 -10.12
N GLU A 157 -8.96 21.99 -9.75
CA GLU A 157 -9.86 23.04 -9.27
C GLU A 157 -10.89 22.56 -8.20
N GLY A 158 -10.48 21.60 -7.36
CA GLY A 158 -11.34 21.01 -6.31
C GLY A 158 -12.24 19.84 -6.73
N ILE A 159 -12.15 19.39 -7.98
CA ILE A 159 -12.96 18.31 -8.55
C ILE A 159 -12.37 16.94 -8.23
N PHE A 160 -12.81 16.33 -7.12
CA PHE A 160 -12.28 15.05 -6.65
C PHE A 160 -12.36 13.91 -7.69
N GLN A 161 -13.44 13.86 -8.48
CA GLN A 161 -13.62 12.82 -9.51
C GLN A 161 -12.59 12.92 -10.64
N TRP A 162 -12.20 14.15 -11.00
CA TRP A 162 -11.17 14.39 -12.00
C TRP A 162 -9.82 13.87 -11.51
N VAL A 163 -9.47 14.15 -10.24
CA VAL A 163 -8.25 13.62 -9.59
C VAL A 163 -8.24 12.09 -9.65
N VAL A 164 -9.35 11.44 -9.31
CA VAL A 164 -9.43 9.98 -9.33
C VAL A 164 -9.14 9.39 -10.72
N VAL A 165 -9.69 9.99 -11.78
CA VAL A 165 -9.47 9.49 -13.15
C VAL A 165 -8.06 9.78 -13.64
N VAL A 166 -7.60 11.02 -13.47
CA VAL A 166 -6.23 11.41 -13.83
C VAL A 166 -5.20 10.53 -13.11
N MET A 167 -5.41 10.24 -11.83
CA MET A 167 -4.51 9.37 -11.06
C MET A 167 -4.54 7.92 -11.54
N LYS A 168 -5.65 7.41 -12.08
CA LYS A 168 -5.67 6.06 -12.70
C LYS A 168 -4.77 6.00 -13.92
N ASP A 169 -4.83 7.02 -14.77
CA ASP A 169 -4.05 7.11 -15.99
C ASP A 169 -2.57 7.42 -15.73
N ILE A 170 -2.27 8.29 -14.76
CA ILE A 170 -0.89 8.52 -14.28
C ILE A 170 -0.30 7.21 -13.76
N ASN A 171 -1.04 6.46 -12.92
CA ASN A 171 -0.57 5.17 -12.42
C ASN A 171 -0.34 4.15 -13.54
N ALA A 172 -1.20 4.13 -14.56
CA ALA A 172 -0.99 3.30 -15.73
C ALA A 172 0.27 3.73 -16.51
N GLY A 173 0.49 5.03 -16.68
CA GLY A 173 1.69 5.58 -17.32
C GLY A 173 2.98 5.21 -16.58
N ILE A 174 2.98 5.32 -15.25
CA ILE A 174 4.11 4.93 -14.40
C ILE A 174 4.42 3.43 -14.58
N ARG A 175 3.40 2.56 -14.52
CA ARG A 175 3.57 1.11 -14.76
C ARG A 175 4.15 0.80 -16.14
N ASN A 176 3.84 1.63 -17.13
CA ASN A 176 4.34 1.49 -18.50
C ASN A 176 5.70 2.19 -18.72
N GLY A 177 6.33 2.74 -17.68
CA GLY A 177 7.64 3.38 -17.77
C GLY A 177 7.62 4.80 -18.39
N ILE A 178 6.47 5.48 -18.40
CA ILE A 178 6.39 6.87 -18.84
C ILE A 178 7.08 7.76 -17.79
N GLY A 179 8.11 8.51 -18.21
CA GLY A 179 8.79 9.48 -17.36
C GLY A 179 7.99 10.76 -17.11
N LEU A 180 8.43 11.59 -16.16
CA LEU A 180 7.75 12.80 -15.70
C LEU A 180 7.22 13.70 -16.84
N ASN A 181 8.05 14.01 -17.83
CA ASN A 181 7.63 14.85 -18.97
C ASN A 181 6.45 14.24 -19.73
N GLY A 182 6.43 12.91 -19.91
CA GLY A 182 5.33 12.22 -20.57
C GLY A 182 4.04 12.23 -19.72
N LEU A 183 4.17 12.16 -18.40
CA LEU A 183 3.04 12.27 -17.48
C LEU A 183 2.50 13.72 -17.42
N LEU A 184 3.37 14.73 -17.48
CA LEU A 184 2.96 16.13 -17.59
C LEU A 184 2.24 16.40 -18.93
N SER A 185 2.75 15.87 -20.04
CA SER A 185 2.05 15.95 -21.33
C SER A 185 0.74 15.17 -21.35
N LEU A 186 0.62 14.08 -20.59
CA LEU A 186 -0.66 13.39 -20.39
C LEU A 186 -1.63 14.27 -19.61
N LEU A 187 -1.16 14.89 -18.52
CA LEU A 187 -1.94 15.81 -17.71
C LEU A 187 -2.45 17.00 -18.53
N GLU A 188 -1.64 17.56 -19.43
CA GLU A 188 -2.02 18.65 -20.33
C GLU A 188 -3.26 18.32 -21.17
N LYS A 189 -3.43 17.07 -21.61
CA LYS A 189 -4.56 16.63 -22.44
C LYS A 189 -5.90 16.61 -21.71
N TYR A 190 -5.87 16.56 -20.38
CA TYR A 190 -7.11 16.61 -19.61
C TYR A 190 -7.70 18.03 -19.64
N PRO A 191 -9.00 18.21 -19.93
CA PRO A 191 -9.64 19.51 -19.84
C PRO A 191 -9.59 20.02 -18.38
N ARG A 192 -9.46 21.34 -18.22
CA ARG A 192 -9.47 22.02 -16.91
C ARG A 192 -10.89 22.16 -16.34
N ASP A 193 -11.88 22.26 -17.22
CA ASP A 193 -13.25 22.59 -16.86
C ASP A 193 -14.13 21.33 -16.69
N PHE A 194 -15.06 21.39 -15.74
CA PHE A 194 -15.94 20.28 -15.35
C PHE A 194 -16.88 19.88 -16.50
N ASP A 195 -17.34 20.87 -17.28
CA ASP A 195 -18.28 20.67 -18.38
C ASP A 195 -17.63 19.96 -19.57
N ASP A 196 -16.43 20.40 -19.95
CA ASP A 196 -15.66 19.78 -21.05
C ASP A 196 -15.20 18.36 -20.70
N TYR A 197 -14.90 18.11 -19.42
CA TYR A 197 -14.56 16.78 -18.92
C TYR A 197 -15.74 15.81 -19.01
N TYR A 198 -16.95 16.25 -18.62
CA TYR A 198 -18.15 15.44 -18.80
C TYR A 198 -18.49 15.22 -20.26
N LEU A 199 -18.31 16.21 -21.13
CA LEU A 199 -18.54 16.08 -22.57
C LEU A 199 -17.56 15.07 -23.22
N ASP A 200 -16.27 15.12 -22.88
CA ASP A 200 -15.26 14.19 -23.39
C ASP A 200 -15.43 12.76 -22.81
N MET A 201 -15.70 12.62 -21.51
CA MET A 201 -16.06 11.33 -20.90
C MET A 201 -17.35 10.77 -21.53
N TRP A 202 -18.31 11.64 -21.80
CA TRP A 202 -19.57 11.30 -22.45
C TRP A 202 -19.35 10.90 -23.90
N GLU A 203 -18.50 11.56 -24.69
CA GLU A 203 -18.19 11.17 -26.08
C GLU A 203 -17.54 9.79 -26.15
N ARG A 204 -16.63 9.48 -25.21
CA ARG A 204 -16.00 8.16 -25.10
C ARG A 204 -17.00 7.05 -24.73
N LEU A 205 -18.03 7.37 -23.93
CA LEU A 205 -19.07 6.43 -23.48
C LEU A 205 -20.28 6.36 -24.44
N SER A 206 -20.57 7.43 -25.17
CA SER A 206 -21.80 7.61 -25.95
C SER A 206 -21.69 7.23 -27.42
N GLY A 207 -20.58 6.63 -27.84
CA GLY A 207 -20.38 6.00 -29.16
C GLY A 207 -21.42 4.94 -29.56
N GLY A 208 -22.52 4.76 -28.81
CA GLY A 208 -23.67 3.92 -29.16
C GLY A 208 -25.06 4.42 -28.72
N LEU A 209 -25.26 5.62 -28.14
CA LEU A 209 -26.53 5.96 -27.44
C LEU A 209 -27.11 7.34 -27.77
N ILE A 210 -27.21 7.68 -29.05
CA ILE A 210 -27.80 8.95 -29.53
C ILE A 210 -29.29 9.11 -29.12
N ASN A 211 -30.01 8.02 -28.81
CA ASN A 211 -31.44 8.04 -28.50
C ASN A 211 -31.82 8.38 -27.05
N ASP A 212 -30.87 8.39 -26.10
CA ASP A 212 -31.20 8.55 -24.67
C ASP A 212 -31.25 10.01 -24.19
N LYS A 213 -30.73 10.96 -24.99
CA LYS A 213 -30.80 12.41 -24.69
C LYS A 213 -32.25 12.91 -24.56
N GLN A 214 -33.13 12.52 -25.48
CA GLN A 214 -34.54 12.93 -25.43
C GLN A 214 -35.29 12.30 -24.26
N LYS A 215 -34.87 11.10 -23.81
CA LYS A 215 -35.50 10.36 -22.73
C LYS A 215 -35.08 10.90 -21.37
N ALA A 216 -33.79 11.12 -21.15
CA ALA A 216 -33.25 11.69 -19.91
C ALA A 216 -33.72 13.13 -19.69
N ALA A 217 -33.72 13.97 -20.74
CA ALA A 217 -34.27 15.32 -20.68
C ALA A 217 -35.77 15.33 -20.32
N LYS A 218 -36.54 14.36 -20.83
CA LYS A 218 -37.96 14.17 -20.47
C LYS A 218 -38.13 13.82 -19.00
N TYR A 219 -37.33 12.90 -18.47
CA TYR A 219 -37.41 12.49 -17.06
C TYR A 219 -37.02 13.62 -16.10
N LEU A 220 -35.98 14.39 -16.44
CA LEU A 220 -35.56 15.56 -15.67
C LEU A 220 -36.61 16.68 -15.71
N GLN A 221 -37.20 16.97 -16.87
CA GLN A 221 -38.31 17.93 -16.97
C GLN A 221 -39.53 17.49 -16.15
N GLN A 222 -39.86 16.19 -16.16
CA GLN A 222 -40.97 15.68 -15.36
C GLN A 222 -40.70 15.79 -13.85
N ALA A 223 -39.47 15.52 -13.41
CA ALA A 223 -39.10 15.61 -12.00
C ALA A 223 -39.08 17.07 -11.47
N ILE A 224 -38.70 18.03 -12.32
CA ILE A 224 -38.69 19.46 -11.98
C ILE A 224 -40.11 20.04 -11.96
N LEU A 225 -40.99 19.59 -12.85
CA LEU A 225 -42.39 20.06 -12.93
C LEU A 225 -43.32 19.40 -11.90
N SER A 226 -42.83 18.43 -11.11
CA SER A 226 -43.59 17.74 -10.07
C SER A 226 -43.34 18.25 -8.64
N GLN A 227 -42.68 19.40 -8.48
CA GLN A 227 -42.58 20.15 -7.21
C GLN A 227 -43.46 21.40 -7.29
#